data_AF-A0A955ZWK1-F1
#
_entry.id   AF-A0A955ZWK1-F1
#
_cell.length_a   1.000
_cell.length_b   1.000
_cell.length_c   1.000
_cell.angle_alpha   90.00
_cell.angle_beta   90.00
_cell.angle_gamma   90.00
#
_symmetry.space_group_name_H-M   'P 1'
#
loop_
_entity.id
_entity.type
_entity.pdbx_description
1 polymer ?
#
loop_
_entity_poly.entity_id
_entity_poly.type
_entity_poly.pdbx_seq_one_letter_code
_entity_poly.pdbx_strand_id
1 'polypeptide(L)'
;MPRIQRSIAQATALSPTPTPEAYGAAEARGLQQLGGAIQQAADVGRQINDGYQRQKVYALATDAEDELRRYSEELAQEPDFERREQLFMERFQDVRDRYSEQFLGPHKQQFSTLIAQSRNRHGQTVRAQAREDAMSAAEITANRSAEQFASIAATSSNPMDQEIARRQGEQVYRQLAMDFGVGEAQLSETLRKFNRSIDDAIYVERLRNDPVDAYRQLSVPDQGLAMGRTELERQKMLTTAVNTIDQDIVRRDSLERAKTAQAERERKLAADNAQRSFVAEANSPDGLSLEMVQQFEDVLDPSSYREWTQWVHDTGGRMKPGRTNPAVYQPLRDRAMAGEDVTADVYAAERDGHLTGGDRNALLAVGQNTRFGPADEYLESALKVGDLADNAVLRARNARAKLYFDQWKMENPNASLGEAIERAELEVRRAIVFDPGRIPVAQTPPMFAVQGADGSLDAAATRVELTRRFQQTEITRAELERELDLVDRFEQAQRADAERKRMRAAGGEP
;
A
#
# COMPACT_ATOMS: atom_id res chain seq x y z
N MET A 1 96.43 -28.93 74.17
CA MET A 1 95.82 -29.00 72.81
C MET A 1 96.34 -27.82 71.98
N PRO A 2 96.44 -27.87 70.63
CA PRO A 2 97.45 -28.49 69.76
C PRO A 2 98.31 -27.43 68.98
N ARG A 3 99.62 -27.65 68.68
CA ARG A 3 100.24 -28.15 67.41
C ARG A 3 100.04 -27.21 66.19
N ILE A 4 101.03 -26.70 65.42
CA ILE A 4 102.32 -27.23 64.93
C ILE A 4 103.23 -26.08 64.41
N GLN A 5 104.54 -26.22 64.64
CA GLN A 5 105.68 -25.44 64.10
C GLN A 5 106.13 -25.95 62.71
N ARG A 6 107.00 -25.17 62.04
CA ARG A 6 107.69 -25.35 60.71
C ARG A 6 106.93 -24.62 59.59
N SER A 7 107.49 -23.65 58.88
CA SER A 7 108.84 -23.60 58.29
C SER A 7 109.31 -22.17 58.03
N ILE A 8 110.29 -21.72 58.82
CA ILE A 8 111.25 -20.67 58.43
C ILE A 8 112.54 -21.42 58.08
N ALA A 9 112.63 -21.91 56.84
CA ALA A 9 113.85 -22.40 56.20
C ALA A 9 113.50 -22.86 54.78
N GLN A 10 113.53 -21.92 53.82
CA GLN A 10 113.86 -22.11 52.40
C GLN A 10 113.34 -20.91 51.60
N ALA A 11 114.27 -20.09 51.12
CA ALA A 11 114.23 -19.38 49.82
C ALA A 11 115.11 -18.10 49.83
N THR A 12 116.34 -18.20 50.33
CA THR A 12 117.46 -17.47 49.71
C THR A 12 117.98 -18.36 48.57
N ALA A 13 117.26 -18.33 47.44
CA ALA A 13 117.75 -18.84 46.18
C ALA A 13 117.37 -17.80 45.13
N LEU A 14 118.40 -17.10 44.66
CA LEU A 14 118.49 -16.29 43.46
C LEU A 14 117.32 -16.53 42.51
N SER A 15 116.46 -15.52 42.33
CA SER A 15 115.71 -15.39 41.09
C SER A 15 116.74 -15.42 39.95
N PRO A 16 116.69 -16.37 39.01
CA PRO A 16 117.51 -16.27 37.83
C PRO A 16 117.10 -14.98 37.11
N THR A 17 118.05 -14.09 36.85
CA THR A 17 117.89 -13.04 35.84
C THR A 17 117.28 -13.70 34.60
N PRO A 18 116.09 -13.28 34.14
CA PRO A 18 115.42 -13.99 33.06
C PRO A 18 116.32 -13.92 31.82
N THR A 19 116.57 -15.08 31.20
CA THR A 19 117.35 -15.14 29.96
C THR A 19 116.63 -14.36 28.85
N PRO A 20 117.34 -13.78 27.86
CA PRO A 20 116.72 -13.06 26.74
C PRO A 20 115.62 -13.86 26.03
N GLU A 21 115.75 -15.18 25.98
CA GLU A 21 114.74 -16.11 25.44
C GLU A 21 113.46 -16.18 26.29
N ALA A 22 113.54 -16.01 27.61
CA ALA A 22 112.38 -15.98 28.51
C ALA A 22 111.59 -14.66 28.35
N TYR A 23 112.26 -13.54 28.08
CA TYR A 23 111.62 -12.28 27.73
C TYR A 23 110.94 -12.35 26.35
N GLY A 24 111.62 -12.88 25.32
CA GLY A 24 111.03 -13.07 23.99
C GLY A 24 109.82 -14.03 23.98
N ALA A 25 109.85 -15.09 24.79
CA ALA A 25 108.72 -16.01 24.92
C ALA A 25 107.54 -15.41 25.70
N ALA A 26 107.79 -14.53 26.68
CA ALA A 26 106.73 -13.81 27.39
C ALA A 26 106.11 -12.70 26.52
N GLU A 27 106.93 -12.00 25.73
CA GLU A 27 106.50 -10.96 24.79
C GLU A 27 105.72 -11.55 23.61
N ALA A 28 106.13 -12.71 23.07
CA ALA A 28 105.36 -13.44 22.05
C ALA A 28 104.01 -13.95 22.57
N ARG A 29 103.92 -14.43 23.82
CA ARG A 29 102.64 -14.80 24.45
C ARG A 29 101.77 -13.57 24.72
N GLY A 30 102.37 -12.45 25.14
CA GLY A 30 101.69 -11.17 25.33
C GLY A 30 101.08 -10.65 24.03
N LEU A 31 101.85 -10.66 22.93
CA LEU A 31 101.38 -10.26 21.60
C LEU A 31 100.31 -11.20 21.02
N GLN A 32 100.41 -12.51 21.26
CA GLN A 32 99.35 -13.46 20.88
C GLN A 32 98.06 -13.24 21.69
N GLN A 33 98.16 -12.98 23.00
CA GLN A 33 96.98 -12.65 23.82
C GLN A 33 96.36 -11.30 23.41
N LEU A 34 97.18 -10.31 23.07
CA LEU A 34 96.72 -9.01 22.62
C LEU A 34 96.10 -9.08 21.22
N GLY A 35 96.67 -9.88 20.31
CA GLY A 35 96.06 -10.24 19.03
C GLY A 35 94.72 -10.94 19.19
N GLY A 36 94.63 -11.92 20.11
CA GLY A 36 93.38 -12.60 20.45
C GLY A 36 92.32 -11.66 21.04
N ALA A 37 92.71 -10.71 21.90
CA ALA A 37 91.82 -9.71 22.47
C ALA A 37 91.33 -8.70 21.42
N ILE A 38 92.19 -8.27 20.47
CA ILE A 38 91.80 -7.43 19.34
C ILE A 38 90.83 -8.17 18.42
N GLN A 39 91.07 -9.45 18.15
CA GLN A 39 90.15 -10.28 17.36
C GLN A 39 88.79 -10.42 18.04
N GLN A 40 88.76 -10.70 19.35
CA GLN A 40 87.54 -10.75 20.14
C GLN A 40 86.80 -9.40 20.16
N ALA A 41 87.50 -8.28 20.31
CA ALA A 41 86.88 -6.95 20.27
C ALA A 41 86.31 -6.62 18.88
N ALA A 42 87.00 -7.02 17.81
CA ALA A 42 86.53 -6.86 16.43
C ALA A 42 85.33 -7.79 16.11
N ASP A 43 85.27 -8.98 16.73
CA ASP A 43 84.14 -9.89 16.63
C ASP A 43 82.92 -9.36 17.39
N VAL A 44 83.11 -8.84 18.61
CA VAL A 44 82.06 -8.19 19.40
C VAL A 44 81.53 -6.94 18.69
N GLY A 45 82.41 -6.11 18.13
CA GLY A 45 82.02 -4.94 17.34
C GLY A 45 81.20 -5.31 16.08
N ARG A 46 81.59 -6.40 15.39
CA ARG A 46 80.81 -6.95 14.27
C ARG A 46 79.45 -7.48 14.72
N GLN A 47 79.38 -8.17 15.85
CA GLN A 47 78.11 -8.67 16.42
C GLN A 47 77.17 -7.54 16.84
N ILE A 48 77.68 -6.47 17.45
CA ILE A 48 76.89 -5.30 17.83
C ILE A 48 76.36 -4.58 16.59
N ASN A 49 77.21 -4.35 15.58
CA ASN A 49 76.78 -3.73 14.33
C ASN A 49 75.75 -4.59 13.58
N ASP A 50 75.97 -5.90 13.50
CA ASP A 50 75.00 -6.85 12.92
C ASP A 50 73.66 -6.83 13.69
N GLY A 51 73.71 -6.77 15.02
CA GLY A 51 72.52 -6.61 15.87
C GLY A 51 71.76 -5.31 15.60
N TYR A 52 72.47 -4.19 15.46
CA TYR A 52 71.87 -2.89 15.11
C TYR A 52 71.26 -2.91 13.71
N GLN A 53 71.95 -3.49 12.72
CA GLN A 53 71.43 -3.62 11.36
C GLN A 53 70.18 -4.50 11.30
N ARG A 54 70.13 -5.60 12.06
CA ARG A 54 68.91 -6.41 12.19
C ARG A 54 67.76 -5.62 12.80
N GLN A 55 67.99 -4.88 13.88
CA GLN A 55 66.96 -4.02 14.48
C GLN A 55 66.46 -2.97 13.49
N LYS A 56 67.36 -2.35 12.74
CA LYS A 56 67.02 -1.39 11.68
C LYS A 56 66.18 -2.03 10.56
N VAL A 57 66.53 -3.26 10.14
CA VAL A 57 65.73 -4.03 9.17
C VAL A 57 64.30 -4.23 9.66
N TYR A 58 64.11 -4.63 10.92
CA TYR A 58 62.78 -4.82 11.48
C TYR A 58 61.99 -3.52 11.56
N ALA A 59 62.58 -2.43 12.07
CA ALA A 59 61.91 -1.14 12.17
C ALA A 59 61.44 -0.63 10.81
N LEU A 60 62.32 -0.64 9.81
CA LEU A 60 61.98 -0.18 8.46
C LEU A 60 61.04 -1.14 7.73
N ALA A 61 61.07 -2.44 8.02
CA ALA A 61 60.08 -3.39 7.51
C ALA A 61 58.69 -3.11 8.11
N THR A 62 58.61 -2.73 9.38
CA THR A 62 57.35 -2.30 10.01
C THR A 62 56.82 -1.02 9.39
N ASP A 63 57.66 0.00 9.17
CA ASP A 63 57.25 1.24 8.50
C ASP A 63 56.73 0.98 7.07
N ALA A 64 57.43 0.13 6.33
CA ALA A 64 57.02 -0.27 4.99
C ALA A 64 55.73 -1.10 4.98
N GLU A 65 55.51 -1.97 5.97
CA GLU A 65 54.24 -2.68 6.17
C GLU A 65 53.09 -1.72 6.46
N ASP A 66 53.31 -0.71 7.30
CA ASP A 66 52.32 0.32 7.61
C ASP A 66 51.94 1.16 6.38
N GLU A 67 52.92 1.49 5.53
CA GLU A 67 52.67 2.19 4.26
C GLU A 67 51.85 1.33 3.29
N LEU A 68 52.16 0.04 3.16
CA LEU A 68 51.41 -0.89 2.31
C LEU A 68 49.98 -1.13 2.84
N ARG A 69 49.82 -1.20 4.16
CA ARG A 69 48.51 -1.33 4.80
C ARG A 69 47.64 -0.12 4.51
N ARG A 70 48.12 1.11 4.78
CA ARG A 70 47.36 2.34 4.50
C ARG A 70 46.98 2.43 3.02
N TYR A 71 47.92 2.10 2.14
CA TYR A 71 47.64 2.12 0.71
C TYR A 71 46.61 1.05 0.29
N SER A 72 46.63 -0.14 0.91
CA SER A 72 45.58 -1.14 0.66
C SER A 72 44.19 -0.66 1.09
N GLU A 73 44.10 0.14 2.16
CA GLU A 73 42.86 0.76 2.62
C GLU A 73 42.42 1.90 1.68
N GLU A 74 43.34 2.71 1.16
CA GLU A 74 43.06 3.76 0.18
C GLU A 74 42.55 3.19 -1.15
N LEU A 75 43.14 2.09 -1.61
CA LEU A 75 42.74 1.41 -2.83
C LEU A 75 41.33 0.82 -2.78
N ALA A 76 40.73 0.65 -1.60
CA ALA A 76 39.33 0.27 -1.48
C ALA A 76 38.38 1.29 -2.14
N GLN A 77 38.84 2.53 -2.36
CA GLN A 77 38.06 3.59 -3.00
C GLN A 77 38.13 3.59 -4.54
N GLU A 78 39.06 2.83 -5.14
CA GLU A 78 39.20 2.77 -6.60
C GLU A 78 38.08 1.91 -7.20
N PRO A 79 37.23 2.38 -8.13
CA PRO A 79 36.11 1.58 -8.63
C PRO A 79 36.54 0.44 -9.57
N ASP A 80 37.69 0.53 -10.23
CA ASP A 80 38.16 -0.46 -11.21
C ASP A 80 39.00 -1.57 -10.54
N PHE A 81 38.51 -2.80 -10.63
CA PHE A 81 39.08 -3.97 -9.97
C PHE A 81 40.45 -4.37 -10.51
N GLU A 82 40.62 -4.41 -11.83
CA GLU A 82 41.89 -4.77 -12.45
C GLU A 82 42.95 -3.71 -12.14
N ARG A 83 42.51 -2.44 -12.09
CA ARG A 83 43.35 -1.30 -11.75
C ARG A 83 43.81 -1.31 -10.29
N ARG A 84 42.97 -1.73 -9.33
CA ARG A 84 43.39 -1.86 -7.91
C ARG A 84 44.58 -2.76 -7.72
N GLU A 85 44.57 -3.96 -8.31
CA GLU A 85 45.67 -4.91 -8.15
C GLU A 85 46.96 -4.39 -8.79
N GLN A 86 46.85 -3.78 -9.98
CA GLN A 86 47.99 -3.15 -10.64
C GLN A 86 48.60 -2.04 -9.79
N LEU A 87 47.77 -1.11 -9.31
CA LEU A 87 48.21 0.00 -8.45
C LEU A 87 48.84 -0.49 -7.15
N PHE A 88 48.31 -1.55 -6.52
CA PHE A 88 48.92 -2.16 -5.34
C PHE A 88 50.30 -2.73 -5.63
N MET A 89 50.46 -3.42 -6.76
CA MET A 89 51.74 -4.03 -7.14
C MET A 89 52.79 -2.97 -7.51
N GLU A 90 52.39 -1.90 -8.21
CA GLU A 90 53.26 -0.74 -8.49
C GLU A 90 53.74 -0.10 -7.20
N ARG A 91 52.84 0.17 -6.25
CA ARG A 91 53.19 0.77 -4.96
C ARG A 91 54.05 -0.16 -4.11
N PHE A 92 53.79 -1.46 -4.13
CA PHE A 92 54.63 -2.45 -3.48
C PHE A 92 56.07 -2.38 -4.00
N GLN A 93 56.24 -2.29 -5.31
CA GLN A 93 57.54 -2.24 -5.94
C GLN A 93 58.30 -0.97 -5.56
N ASP A 94 57.62 0.19 -5.58
CA ASP A 94 58.16 1.47 -5.14
C ASP A 94 58.58 1.44 -3.65
N VAL A 95 57.72 0.96 -2.75
CA VAL A 95 58.04 0.84 -1.31
C VAL A 95 59.22 -0.11 -1.10
N ARG A 96 59.22 -1.28 -1.75
CA ARG A 96 60.32 -2.23 -1.64
C ARG A 96 61.64 -1.59 -2.07
N ASP A 97 61.66 -0.95 -3.23
CA ASP A 97 62.88 -0.43 -3.83
C ASP A 97 63.43 0.72 -2.94
N ARG A 98 62.57 1.67 -2.55
CA ARG A 98 62.90 2.82 -1.69
C ARG A 98 63.52 2.44 -0.34
N TYR A 99 62.95 1.46 0.37
CA TYR A 99 63.46 1.05 1.68
C TYR A 99 64.66 0.09 1.56
N SER A 100 64.75 -0.69 0.48
CA SER A 100 65.85 -1.65 0.28
C SER A 100 67.20 -0.99 -0.03
N GLU A 101 67.20 0.25 -0.51
CA GLU A 101 68.42 1.05 -0.75
C GLU A 101 69.23 1.31 0.53
N GLN A 102 68.60 1.23 1.70
CA GLN A 102 69.24 1.47 2.99
C GLN A 102 70.07 0.28 3.51
N PHE A 103 70.06 -0.85 2.80
CA PHE A 103 70.68 -2.09 3.24
C PHE A 103 71.62 -2.68 2.17
N LEU A 104 72.69 -3.33 2.64
CA LEU A 104 73.64 -4.07 1.80
C LEU A 104 73.74 -5.52 2.26
N GLY A 105 74.10 -6.41 1.33
CA GLY A 105 74.37 -7.82 1.61
C GLY A 105 73.20 -8.56 2.27
N PRO A 106 73.44 -9.33 3.35
CA PRO A 106 72.44 -10.24 3.93
C PRO A 106 71.21 -9.52 4.53
N HIS A 107 71.37 -8.30 5.04
CA HIS A 107 70.26 -7.52 5.60
C HIS A 107 69.26 -7.08 4.52
N LYS A 108 69.72 -6.83 3.29
CA LYS A 108 68.84 -6.53 2.15
C LYS A 108 67.97 -7.72 1.79
N GLN A 109 68.52 -8.94 1.86
CA GLN A 109 67.75 -10.16 1.65
C GLN A 109 66.72 -10.36 2.75
N GLN A 110 67.11 -10.16 4.02
CA GLN A 110 66.21 -10.28 5.16
C GLN A 110 65.02 -9.30 5.07
N PHE A 111 65.29 -8.03 4.74
CA PHE A 111 64.23 -7.04 4.46
C PHE A 111 63.32 -7.49 3.30
N SER A 112 63.91 -7.95 2.19
CA SER A 112 63.15 -8.41 1.02
C SER A 112 62.23 -9.59 1.34
N THR A 113 62.63 -10.51 2.22
CA THR A 113 61.79 -11.62 2.67
C THR A 113 60.62 -11.12 3.51
N LEU A 114 60.86 -10.21 4.46
CA LEU A 114 59.81 -9.65 5.32
C LEU A 114 58.78 -8.89 4.49
N ILE A 115 59.21 -8.01 3.58
CA ILE A 115 58.27 -7.22 2.78
C ILE A 115 57.49 -8.07 1.77
N ALA A 116 58.07 -9.17 1.26
CA ALA A 116 57.35 -10.13 0.42
C ALA A 116 56.24 -10.87 1.18
N GLN A 117 56.41 -11.12 2.49
CA GLN A 117 55.34 -11.66 3.33
C GLN A 117 54.20 -10.64 3.51
N SER A 118 54.54 -9.37 3.71
CA SER A 118 53.56 -8.28 3.83
C SER A 118 52.83 -8.05 2.50
N ARG A 119 53.51 -8.15 1.34
CA ARG A 119 52.87 -8.18 0.01
C ARG A 119 51.80 -9.25 -0.08
N ASN A 120 52.13 -10.48 0.34
CA ASN A 120 51.20 -11.59 0.24
C ASN A 120 49.97 -11.38 1.14
N ARG A 121 50.16 -10.86 2.36
CA ARG A 121 49.05 -10.54 3.28
C ARG A 121 48.14 -9.46 2.71
N HIS A 122 48.67 -8.27 2.43
CA HIS A 122 47.87 -7.13 1.98
C HIS A 122 47.36 -7.31 0.54
N GLY A 123 48.15 -7.92 -0.34
CA GLY A 123 47.72 -8.24 -1.70
C GLY A 123 46.58 -9.28 -1.73
N GLN A 124 46.56 -10.24 -0.79
CA GLN A 124 45.39 -11.13 -0.63
C GLN A 124 44.15 -10.36 -0.19
N THR A 125 44.28 -9.41 0.74
CA THR A 125 43.16 -8.55 1.17
C THR A 125 42.60 -7.73 0.00
N VAL A 126 43.46 -7.06 -0.77
CA VAL A 126 43.06 -6.26 -1.95
C VAL A 126 42.33 -7.13 -2.97
N ARG A 127 42.86 -8.33 -3.27
CA ARG A 127 42.21 -9.28 -4.20
C ARG A 127 40.87 -9.79 -3.68
N ALA A 128 40.78 -10.07 -2.38
CA ALA A 128 39.55 -10.55 -1.77
C ALA A 128 38.45 -9.48 -1.86
N GLN A 129 38.76 -8.24 -1.51
CA GLN A 129 37.83 -7.11 -1.62
C GLN A 129 37.44 -6.83 -3.08
N ALA A 130 38.41 -6.82 -4.00
CA ALA A 130 38.11 -6.64 -5.42
C ALA A 130 37.18 -7.73 -5.97
N ARG A 131 37.36 -8.98 -5.54
CA ARG A 131 36.49 -10.09 -5.93
C ARG A 131 35.07 -9.96 -5.34
N GLU A 132 34.96 -9.52 -4.09
CA GLU A 132 33.67 -9.29 -3.42
C GLU A 132 32.87 -8.18 -4.13
N ASP A 133 33.51 -7.06 -4.43
CA ASP A 133 32.87 -5.96 -5.15
C ASP A 133 32.47 -6.36 -6.57
N ALA A 134 33.34 -7.10 -7.29
CA ALA A 134 33.04 -7.61 -8.63
C ALA A 134 31.84 -8.58 -8.62
N MET A 135 31.77 -9.45 -7.61
CA MET A 135 30.64 -10.34 -7.41
C MET A 135 29.36 -9.55 -7.15
N SER A 136 29.40 -8.52 -6.29
CA SER A 136 28.25 -7.67 -6.01
C SER A 136 27.74 -6.94 -7.26
N ALA A 137 28.64 -6.36 -8.06
CA ALA A 137 28.28 -5.71 -9.31
C ALA A 137 27.67 -6.68 -10.34
N ALA A 138 28.23 -7.88 -10.43
CA ALA A 138 27.73 -8.94 -11.30
C ALA A 138 26.36 -9.46 -10.82
N GLU A 139 26.13 -9.59 -9.50
CA GLU A 139 24.84 -9.91 -8.90
C GLU A 139 23.77 -8.87 -9.23
N ILE A 140 24.10 -7.57 -9.12
CA ILE A 140 23.17 -6.49 -9.49
C ILE A 140 22.77 -6.59 -10.96
N THR A 141 23.75 -6.85 -11.84
CA THR A 141 23.51 -7.01 -13.28
C THR A 141 22.66 -8.25 -13.55
N ALA A 142 22.97 -9.37 -12.89
CA ALA A 142 22.21 -10.60 -12.98
C ALA A 142 20.76 -10.41 -12.54
N ASN A 143 20.53 -9.71 -11.43
CA ASN A 143 19.20 -9.41 -10.90
C ASN A 143 18.40 -8.53 -11.89
N ARG A 144 19.02 -7.50 -12.49
CA ARG A 144 18.35 -6.67 -13.52
C ARG A 144 17.97 -7.48 -14.76
N SER A 145 18.87 -8.33 -15.25
CA SER A 145 18.56 -9.22 -16.38
C SER A 145 17.46 -10.21 -16.02
N ALA A 146 17.49 -10.78 -14.82
CA ALA A 146 16.46 -11.65 -14.31
C ALA A 146 15.09 -10.96 -14.24
N GLU A 147 15.02 -9.72 -13.75
CA GLU A 147 13.79 -8.91 -13.75
C GLU A 147 13.26 -8.68 -15.17
N GLN A 148 14.13 -8.42 -16.14
CA GLN A 148 13.72 -8.31 -17.55
C GLN A 148 13.11 -9.60 -18.07
N PHE A 149 13.73 -10.75 -17.80
CA PHE A 149 13.18 -12.05 -18.20
C PHE A 149 11.87 -12.37 -17.49
N ALA A 150 11.73 -12.01 -16.21
CA ALA A 150 10.46 -12.14 -15.49
C ALA A 150 9.35 -11.28 -16.11
N SER A 151 9.68 -10.05 -16.54
CA SER A 151 8.73 -9.19 -17.26
C SER A 151 8.34 -9.78 -18.62
N ILE A 152 9.31 -10.32 -19.39
CA ILE A 152 9.04 -10.96 -20.67
C ILE A 152 8.10 -12.16 -20.48
N ALA A 153 8.39 -13.01 -19.49
CA ALA A 153 7.55 -14.15 -19.14
C ALA A 153 6.13 -13.71 -18.74
N ALA A 154 6.00 -12.68 -17.90
CA ALA A 154 4.71 -12.18 -17.44
C ALA A 154 3.82 -11.70 -18.58
N THR A 155 4.39 -10.97 -19.54
CA THR A 155 3.65 -10.41 -20.68
C THR A 155 3.32 -11.44 -21.77
N SER A 156 3.94 -12.62 -21.75
CA SER A 156 3.67 -13.66 -22.76
C SER A 156 2.45 -14.50 -22.37
N SER A 157 1.54 -14.70 -23.34
CA SER A 157 0.44 -15.65 -23.23
C SER A 157 0.85 -17.10 -23.57
N ASN A 158 2.04 -17.31 -24.14
CA ASN A 158 2.53 -18.60 -24.62
C ASN A 158 3.44 -19.26 -23.57
N PRO A 159 3.09 -20.46 -23.04
CA PRO A 159 3.90 -21.17 -22.06
C PRO A 159 5.33 -21.48 -22.53
N MET A 160 5.55 -21.64 -23.85
CA MET A 160 6.88 -21.89 -24.39
C MET A 160 7.81 -20.68 -24.20
N ASP A 161 7.30 -19.46 -24.43
CA ASP A 161 8.10 -18.24 -24.28
C ASP A 161 8.41 -17.94 -22.82
N GLN A 162 7.46 -18.27 -21.91
CA GLN A 162 7.66 -18.21 -20.46
C GLN A 162 8.82 -19.13 -20.02
N GLU A 163 8.85 -20.37 -20.54
CA GLU A 163 9.91 -21.33 -20.26
C GLU A 163 11.26 -20.92 -20.88
N ILE A 164 11.27 -20.32 -22.08
CA ILE A 164 12.48 -19.76 -22.69
C ILE A 164 13.06 -18.65 -21.81
N ALA A 165 12.23 -17.69 -21.38
CA ALA A 165 12.66 -16.60 -20.50
C ALA A 165 13.20 -17.13 -19.16
N ARG A 166 12.55 -18.15 -18.59
CA ARG A 166 13.04 -18.84 -17.39
C ARG A 166 14.45 -19.40 -17.60
N ARG A 167 14.66 -20.19 -18.66
CA ARG A 167 15.98 -20.77 -18.97
C ARG A 167 17.05 -19.71 -19.20
N GLN A 168 16.73 -18.62 -19.89
CA GLN A 168 17.67 -17.53 -20.11
C GLN A 168 18.07 -16.85 -18.80
N GLY A 169 17.14 -16.58 -17.89
CA GLY A 169 17.46 -16.04 -16.58
C GLY A 169 18.25 -17.03 -15.69
N GLU A 170 17.93 -18.32 -15.73
CA GLU A 170 18.73 -19.34 -15.03
C GLU A 170 20.17 -19.39 -15.53
N GLN A 171 20.39 -19.23 -16.85
CA GLN A 171 21.72 -19.18 -17.44
C GLN A 171 22.55 -18.01 -16.90
N VAL A 172 21.93 -16.84 -16.68
CA VAL A 172 22.62 -15.67 -16.09
C VAL A 172 23.16 -15.99 -14.69
N TYR A 173 22.34 -16.59 -13.81
CA TYR A 173 22.80 -16.97 -12.47
C TYR A 173 23.80 -18.13 -12.48
N ARG A 174 23.68 -19.08 -13.42
CA ARG A 174 24.67 -20.15 -13.60
C ARG A 174 26.02 -19.59 -14.06
N GLN A 175 26.02 -18.62 -14.96
CA GLN A 175 27.25 -17.96 -15.43
C GLN A 175 27.93 -17.21 -14.27
N LEU A 176 27.15 -16.43 -13.51
CA LEU A 176 27.63 -15.78 -12.28
C LEU A 176 28.26 -16.78 -11.29
N ALA A 177 27.60 -17.93 -11.09
CA ALA A 177 28.10 -18.96 -10.21
C ALA A 177 29.42 -19.58 -10.69
N MET A 178 29.58 -19.78 -12.00
CA MET A 178 30.83 -20.26 -12.61
C MET A 178 31.95 -19.22 -12.46
N ASP A 179 31.67 -17.95 -12.72
CA ASP A 179 32.67 -16.88 -12.73
C ASP A 179 33.20 -16.57 -11.33
N PHE A 180 32.34 -16.65 -10.30
CA PHE A 180 32.70 -16.30 -8.92
C PHE A 180 32.82 -17.49 -7.97
N GLY A 181 32.59 -18.72 -8.44
CA GLY A 181 32.72 -19.94 -7.64
C GLY A 181 31.63 -20.08 -6.57
N VAL A 182 30.41 -19.65 -6.88
CA VAL A 182 29.25 -19.77 -5.97
C VAL A 182 28.90 -21.26 -5.83
N GLY A 183 28.72 -21.72 -4.59
CA GLY A 183 28.42 -23.12 -4.32
C GLY A 183 27.03 -23.56 -4.83
N GLU A 184 26.89 -24.84 -5.18
CA GLU A 184 25.67 -25.43 -5.75
C GLU A 184 24.43 -25.19 -4.88
N ALA A 185 24.58 -25.21 -3.54
CA ALA A 185 23.49 -24.96 -2.61
C ALA A 185 22.96 -23.52 -2.71
N GLN A 186 23.85 -22.54 -2.79
CA GLN A 186 23.50 -21.12 -2.92
C GLN A 186 22.89 -20.84 -4.29
N LEU A 187 23.48 -21.39 -5.37
CA LEU A 187 22.90 -21.30 -6.72
C LEU A 187 21.48 -21.89 -6.75
N SER A 188 21.28 -23.07 -6.18
CA SER A 188 19.97 -23.74 -6.13
C SER A 188 18.91 -22.93 -5.37
N GLU A 189 19.30 -22.17 -4.35
CA GLU A 189 18.41 -21.26 -3.64
C GLU A 189 18.07 -20.03 -4.49
N THR A 190 19.08 -19.42 -5.11
CA THR A 190 18.92 -18.26 -6.01
C THR A 190 17.99 -18.58 -7.18
N LEU A 191 18.21 -19.72 -7.85
CA LEU A 191 17.34 -20.18 -8.94
C LEU A 191 15.90 -20.43 -8.45
N ARG A 192 15.72 -20.99 -7.25
CA ARG A 192 14.39 -21.17 -6.64
C ARG A 192 13.68 -19.85 -6.32
N LYS A 193 14.42 -18.81 -5.91
CA LYS A 193 13.86 -17.46 -5.68
C LYS A 193 13.49 -16.79 -7.00
N PHE A 194 14.37 -16.90 -7.99
CA PHE A 194 14.15 -16.37 -9.34
C PHE A 194 12.92 -16.99 -10.01
N ASN A 195 12.81 -18.32 -10.04
CA ASN A 195 11.68 -19.00 -10.64
C ASN A 195 10.36 -18.62 -9.96
N ARG A 196 10.36 -18.46 -8.62
CA ARG A 196 9.20 -17.93 -7.90
C ARG A 196 8.83 -16.50 -8.31
N SER A 197 9.81 -15.63 -8.49
CA SER A 197 9.57 -14.26 -8.96
C SER A 197 8.96 -14.21 -10.37
N ILE A 198 9.33 -15.14 -11.26
CA ILE A 198 8.68 -15.27 -12.57
C ILE A 198 7.21 -15.67 -12.38
N ASP A 199 6.95 -16.69 -11.57
CA ASP A 199 5.59 -17.20 -11.38
C ASP A 199 4.68 -16.14 -10.73
N ASP A 200 5.21 -15.33 -9.81
CA ASP A 200 4.52 -14.17 -9.25
C ASP A 200 4.19 -13.12 -10.31
N ALA A 201 5.13 -12.79 -11.18
CA ALA A 201 4.92 -11.82 -12.25
C ALA A 201 3.88 -12.31 -13.26
N ILE A 202 3.92 -13.59 -13.65
CA ILE A 202 2.91 -14.22 -14.50
C ILE A 202 1.55 -14.20 -13.83
N TYR A 203 1.47 -14.53 -12.53
CA TYR A 203 0.21 -14.48 -11.79
C TYR A 203 -0.40 -13.07 -11.78
N VAL A 204 0.39 -12.04 -11.47
CA VAL A 204 -0.10 -10.66 -11.42
C VAL A 204 -0.63 -10.21 -12.78
N GLU A 205 0.08 -10.52 -13.86
CA GLU A 205 -0.34 -10.13 -15.20
C GLU A 205 -1.58 -10.94 -15.66
N ARG A 206 -1.66 -12.24 -15.33
CA ARG A 206 -2.87 -13.03 -15.58
C ARG A 206 -4.06 -12.53 -14.77
N LEU A 207 -3.88 -12.23 -13.48
CA LEU A 207 -4.94 -11.71 -12.62
C LEU A 207 -5.55 -10.42 -13.21
N ARG A 208 -4.72 -9.57 -13.82
CA ARG A 208 -5.15 -8.33 -14.46
C ARG A 208 -5.94 -8.57 -15.75
N ASN A 209 -5.51 -9.53 -16.56
CA ASN A 209 -6.04 -9.73 -17.92
C ASN A 209 -7.16 -10.78 -17.99
N ASP A 210 -7.03 -11.87 -17.23
CA ASP A 210 -8.00 -12.97 -17.11
C ASP A 210 -7.95 -13.57 -15.68
N PRO A 211 -8.70 -12.98 -14.73
CA PRO A 211 -8.68 -13.42 -13.33
C PRO A 211 -9.28 -14.83 -13.16
N VAL A 212 -10.10 -15.31 -14.09
CA VAL A 212 -10.67 -16.67 -14.07
C VAL A 212 -9.61 -17.70 -14.42
N ASP A 213 -8.80 -17.45 -15.43
CA ASP A 213 -7.66 -18.32 -15.76
C ASP A 213 -6.63 -18.35 -14.63
N ALA A 214 -6.31 -17.20 -14.03
CA ALA A 214 -5.43 -17.12 -12.86
C ALA A 214 -5.95 -17.99 -11.69
N TYR A 215 -7.25 -17.91 -11.39
CA TYR A 215 -7.90 -18.77 -10.39
C TYR A 215 -7.77 -20.26 -10.73
N ARG A 216 -8.06 -20.66 -11.98
CA ARG A 216 -7.97 -22.06 -12.42
C ARG A 216 -6.57 -22.63 -12.24
N GLN A 217 -5.54 -21.86 -12.60
CA GLN A 217 -4.14 -22.30 -12.46
C GLN A 217 -3.68 -22.43 -11.00
N LEU A 218 -4.32 -21.73 -10.06
CA LEU A 218 -4.05 -21.85 -8.62
C LEU A 218 -4.89 -22.92 -7.92
N SER A 219 -5.97 -23.37 -8.57
CA SER A 219 -6.93 -24.30 -8.00
C SER A 219 -6.36 -25.71 -7.85
N VAL A 220 -5.37 -26.07 -8.66
CA VAL A 220 -4.73 -27.39 -8.67
C VAL A 220 -3.35 -27.28 -7.99
N PRO A 221 -3.14 -27.89 -6.80
CA PRO A 221 -1.92 -27.69 -6.01
C PRO A 221 -0.60 -28.02 -6.71
N ASP A 222 -0.59 -29.04 -7.57
CA ASP A 222 0.64 -29.55 -8.21
C ASP A 222 0.83 -29.08 -9.66
N GLN A 223 0.15 -28.00 -10.07
CA GLN A 223 0.19 -27.52 -11.44
C GLN A 223 0.31 -26.00 -11.52
N GLY A 224 0.89 -25.53 -12.63
CA GLY A 224 0.93 -24.12 -12.99
C GLY A 224 1.48 -23.23 -11.87
N LEU A 225 0.73 -22.18 -11.53
CA LEU A 225 1.11 -21.16 -10.56
C LEU A 225 1.11 -21.65 -9.10
N ALA A 226 0.53 -22.81 -8.80
CA ALA A 226 0.51 -23.38 -7.46
C ALA A 226 1.78 -24.19 -7.12
N MET A 227 2.54 -24.61 -8.14
CA MET A 227 3.70 -25.49 -7.95
C MET A 227 4.77 -24.82 -7.08
N GLY A 228 5.23 -25.52 -6.05
CA GLY A 228 6.30 -25.02 -5.16
C GLY A 228 5.88 -23.92 -4.17
N ARG A 229 4.58 -23.58 -4.10
CA ARG A 229 4.02 -22.66 -3.11
C ARG A 229 3.55 -23.40 -1.87
N THR A 230 3.57 -22.70 -0.74
CA THR A 230 2.88 -23.19 0.47
C THR A 230 1.36 -23.09 0.31
N GLU A 231 0.63 -23.93 1.02
CA GLU A 231 -0.84 -23.91 1.00
C GLU A 231 -1.40 -22.53 1.42
N LEU A 232 -0.73 -21.86 2.36
CA LEU A 232 -1.11 -20.51 2.80
C LEU A 232 -0.95 -19.46 1.68
N GLU A 233 0.16 -19.48 0.95
CA GLU A 233 0.40 -18.57 -0.18
C GLU A 233 -0.63 -18.80 -1.29
N ARG A 234 -0.87 -20.07 -1.63
CA ARG A 234 -1.88 -20.47 -2.61
C ARG A 234 -3.27 -19.96 -2.23
N GLN A 235 -3.69 -20.13 -0.98
CA GLN A 235 -4.98 -19.65 -0.49
C GLN A 235 -5.11 -18.13 -0.55
N LYS A 236 -4.05 -17.37 -0.22
CA LYS A 236 -4.04 -15.91 -0.37
C LYS A 236 -4.24 -15.48 -1.81
N MET A 237 -3.51 -16.11 -2.74
CA MET A 237 -3.63 -15.78 -4.17
C MET A 237 -5.01 -16.17 -4.74
N LEU A 238 -5.59 -17.30 -4.30
CA LEU A 238 -6.95 -17.69 -4.66
C LEU A 238 -7.98 -16.67 -4.17
N THR A 239 -7.84 -16.21 -2.93
CA THR A 239 -8.74 -15.19 -2.35
C THR A 239 -8.66 -13.88 -3.15
N THR A 240 -7.45 -13.44 -3.50
CA THR A 240 -7.26 -12.25 -4.34
C THR A 240 -7.87 -12.44 -5.74
N ALA A 241 -7.72 -13.63 -6.34
CA ALA A 241 -8.33 -13.94 -7.63
C ALA A 241 -9.86 -13.88 -7.57
N VAL A 242 -10.48 -14.51 -6.56
CA VAL A 242 -11.95 -14.45 -6.35
C VAL A 242 -12.44 -13.03 -6.19
N ASN A 243 -11.80 -12.23 -5.32
CA ASN A 243 -12.18 -10.84 -5.12
C ASN A 243 -12.10 -10.01 -6.42
N THR A 244 -11.10 -10.29 -7.26
CA THR A 244 -10.93 -9.61 -8.56
C THR A 244 -12.01 -10.04 -9.56
N ILE A 245 -12.38 -11.33 -9.58
CA ILE A 245 -13.49 -11.85 -10.40
C ILE A 245 -14.81 -11.16 -9.98
N ASP A 246 -15.10 -11.10 -8.69
CA ASP A 246 -16.32 -10.49 -8.16
C ASP A 246 -16.41 -9.01 -8.54
N GLN A 247 -15.30 -8.28 -8.42
CA GLN A 247 -15.24 -6.87 -8.84
C GLN A 247 -15.47 -6.69 -10.33
N ASP A 248 -14.90 -7.54 -11.20
CA ASP A 248 -15.09 -7.42 -12.64
C ASP A 248 -16.53 -7.79 -13.05
N ILE A 249 -17.17 -8.76 -12.37
CA ILE A 249 -18.61 -9.06 -12.56
C ILE A 249 -19.46 -7.84 -12.21
N VAL A 250 -19.28 -7.26 -11.02
CA VAL A 250 -20.03 -6.07 -10.58
C VAL A 250 -19.83 -4.91 -11.55
N ARG A 251 -18.59 -4.71 -12.03
CA ARG A 251 -18.26 -3.67 -13.00
C ARG A 251 -18.98 -3.90 -14.33
N ARG A 252 -18.97 -5.12 -14.87
CA ARG A 252 -19.66 -5.46 -16.13
C ARG A 252 -21.18 -5.25 -16.00
N ASP A 253 -21.78 -5.74 -14.93
CA ASP A 253 -23.21 -5.55 -14.65
C ASP A 253 -23.58 -4.07 -14.57
N SER A 254 -22.73 -3.25 -13.91
CA SER A 254 -22.96 -1.81 -13.82
C SER A 254 -22.91 -1.11 -15.18
N LEU A 255 -21.98 -1.53 -16.06
CA LEU A 255 -21.84 -1.00 -17.41
C LEU A 255 -23.02 -1.42 -18.30
N GLU A 256 -23.49 -2.65 -18.19
CA GLU A 256 -24.68 -3.11 -18.91
C GLU A 256 -25.93 -2.34 -18.48
N ARG A 257 -26.14 -2.15 -17.16
CA ARG A 257 -27.24 -1.33 -16.64
C ARG A 257 -27.15 0.12 -17.09
N ALA A 258 -25.96 0.69 -17.16
CA ALA A 258 -25.78 2.05 -17.67
C ALA A 258 -26.14 2.15 -19.15
N LYS A 259 -25.73 1.17 -19.97
CA LYS A 259 -26.07 1.11 -21.40
C LYS A 259 -27.58 0.94 -21.62
N THR A 260 -28.24 0.06 -20.87
CA THR A 260 -29.69 -0.13 -20.99
C THR A 260 -30.45 1.11 -20.55
N ALA A 261 -30.04 1.75 -19.44
CA ALA A 261 -30.65 3.00 -18.99
C ALA A 261 -30.46 4.15 -20.00
N GLN A 262 -29.30 4.23 -20.65
CA GLN A 262 -29.07 5.22 -21.71
C GLN A 262 -29.97 4.95 -22.93
N ALA A 263 -30.04 3.71 -23.40
CA ALA A 263 -30.91 3.35 -24.52
C ALA A 263 -32.39 3.61 -24.22
N GLU A 264 -32.84 3.39 -22.98
CA GLU A 264 -34.20 3.69 -22.55
C GLU A 264 -34.46 5.21 -22.50
N ARG A 265 -33.50 6.01 -22.02
CA ARG A 265 -33.59 7.48 -22.05
C ARG A 265 -33.66 8.00 -23.48
N GLU A 266 -32.85 7.48 -24.39
CA GLU A 266 -32.87 7.87 -25.81
C GLU A 266 -34.22 7.51 -26.46
N ARG A 267 -34.76 6.32 -26.18
CA ARG A 267 -36.11 5.94 -26.64
C ARG A 267 -37.20 6.86 -26.09
N LYS A 268 -37.15 7.20 -24.80
CA LYS A 268 -38.09 8.13 -24.16
C LYS A 268 -38.01 9.52 -24.78
N LEU A 269 -36.80 10.06 -24.99
CA LEU A 269 -36.61 11.35 -25.65
C LEU A 269 -37.10 11.36 -27.10
N ALA A 270 -36.88 10.27 -27.85
CA ALA A 270 -37.39 10.14 -29.21
C ALA A 270 -38.92 10.10 -29.24
N ALA A 271 -39.55 9.34 -28.33
CA ALA A 271 -40.99 9.28 -28.18
C ALA A 271 -41.59 10.64 -27.76
N ASP A 272 -40.98 11.33 -26.80
CA ASP A 272 -41.41 12.65 -26.35
C ASP A 272 -41.31 13.70 -27.47
N ASN A 273 -40.24 13.68 -28.26
CA ASN A 273 -40.07 14.58 -29.40
C ASN A 273 -41.08 14.29 -30.51
N ALA A 274 -41.33 13.02 -30.82
CA ALA A 274 -42.34 12.62 -31.79
C ALA A 274 -43.76 13.02 -31.33
N GLN A 275 -44.08 12.82 -30.05
CA GLN A 275 -45.36 13.23 -29.48
C GLN A 275 -45.55 14.75 -29.50
N ARG A 276 -44.49 15.54 -29.22
CA ARG A 276 -44.53 17.00 -29.35
C ARG A 276 -44.80 17.45 -30.79
N SER A 277 -44.16 16.82 -31.77
CA SER A 277 -44.38 17.11 -33.19
C SER A 277 -45.82 16.78 -33.62
N PHE A 278 -46.35 15.62 -33.17
CA PHE A 278 -47.75 15.25 -33.42
C PHE A 278 -48.73 16.26 -32.82
N VAL A 279 -48.51 16.70 -31.58
CA VAL A 279 -49.37 17.68 -30.91
C VAL A 279 -49.29 19.06 -31.56
N ALA A 280 -48.11 19.50 -32.02
CA ALA A 280 -47.96 20.77 -32.73
C ALA A 280 -48.79 20.78 -34.03
N GLU A 281 -48.78 19.67 -34.76
CA GLU A 281 -49.50 19.52 -36.03
C GLU A 281 -51.01 19.30 -35.84
N ALA A 282 -51.42 18.60 -34.77
CA ALA A 282 -52.83 18.48 -34.37
C ALA A 282 -53.50 19.84 -34.12
N ASN A 283 -52.70 20.83 -33.75
CA ASN A 283 -53.11 22.20 -33.46
C ASN A 283 -52.89 23.15 -34.65
N SER A 284 -52.46 22.65 -35.81
CA SER A 284 -52.29 23.48 -37.01
C SER A 284 -53.68 23.92 -37.53
N PRO A 285 -53.79 25.13 -38.13
CA PRO A 285 -55.04 25.62 -38.69
C PRO A 285 -55.62 24.71 -39.78
N ASP A 286 -54.76 23.92 -40.42
CA ASP A 286 -55.08 23.03 -41.52
C ASP A 286 -55.63 21.68 -41.03
N GLY A 287 -55.52 21.38 -39.73
CA GLY A 287 -55.98 20.13 -39.12
C GLY A 287 -55.04 18.95 -39.37
N LEU A 288 -55.33 17.84 -38.70
CA LEU A 288 -54.45 16.68 -38.71
C LEU A 288 -54.80 15.73 -39.87
N SER A 289 -53.81 15.34 -40.68
CA SER A 289 -53.99 14.45 -41.84
C SER A 289 -53.78 12.97 -41.52
N LEU A 290 -54.33 12.08 -42.35
CA LEU A 290 -54.25 10.64 -42.14
C LEU A 290 -52.82 10.11 -42.34
N GLU A 291 -52.10 10.63 -43.34
CA GLU A 291 -50.67 10.32 -43.57
C GLU A 291 -49.81 10.71 -42.36
N MET A 292 -50.17 11.81 -41.68
CA MET A 292 -49.47 12.22 -40.46
C MET A 292 -49.75 11.25 -39.31
N VAL A 293 -51.00 10.83 -39.07
CA VAL A 293 -51.29 9.80 -38.03
C VAL A 293 -50.50 8.52 -38.30
N GLN A 294 -50.42 8.09 -39.56
CA GLN A 294 -49.67 6.89 -39.97
C GLN A 294 -48.17 6.99 -39.69
N GLN A 295 -47.58 8.18 -39.81
CA GLN A 295 -46.16 8.40 -39.45
C GLN A 295 -45.87 8.22 -37.95
N PHE A 296 -46.90 8.20 -37.10
CA PHE A 296 -46.79 7.99 -35.67
C PHE A 296 -47.33 6.63 -35.19
N GLU A 297 -47.58 5.67 -36.09
CA GLU A 297 -48.07 4.31 -35.75
C GLU A 297 -47.16 3.60 -34.73
N ASP A 298 -45.84 3.75 -34.89
CA ASP A 298 -44.85 3.11 -34.02
C ASP A 298 -44.64 3.82 -32.66
N VAL A 299 -45.25 5.00 -32.49
CA VAL A 299 -45.07 5.87 -31.31
C VAL A 299 -46.36 5.97 -30.48
N LEU A 300 -47.51 6.02 -31.14
CA LEU A 300 -48.81 6.00 -30.48
C LEU A 300 -49.11 4.57 -30.01
N ASP A 301 -49.71 4.44 -28.83
CA ASP A 301 -50.21 3.12 -28.42
C ASP A 301 -51.31 2.65 -29.38
N PRO A 302 -51.50 1.32 -29.56
CA PRO A 302 -52.41 0.78 -30.57
C PRO A 302 -53.89 1.19 -30.42
N SER A 303 -54.31 1.64 -29.24
CA SER A 303 -55.64 2.24 -29.01
C SER A 303 -55.68 3.67 -29.51
N SER A 304 -54.74 4.51 -29.07
CA SER A 304 -54.63 5.90 -29.51
C SER A 304 -54.45 6.00 -31.02
N TYR A 305 -53.61 5.16 -31.62
CA TYR A 305 -53.43 5.13 -33.08
C TYR A 305 -54.76 4.87 -33.81
N ARG A 306 -55.53 3.86 -33.37
CA ARG A 306 -56.85 3.58 -33.93
C ARG A 306 -57.82 4.74 -33.72
N GLU A 307 -57.84 5.33 -32.54
CA GLU A 307 -58.72 6.45 -32.21
C GLU A 307 -58.42 7.71 -33.03
N TRP A 308 -57.15 8.05 -33.23
CA TRP A 308 -56.73 9.19 -34.05
C TRP A 308 -56.98 8.95 -35.53
N THR A 309 -56.71 7.74 -36.01
CA THR A 309 -57.00 7.32 -37.39
C THR A 309 -58.49 7.43 -37.68
N GLN A 310 -59.32 6.89 -36.78
CA GLN A 310 -60.78 6.97 -36.86
C GLN A 310 -61.26 8.43 -36.79
N TRP A 311 -60.66 9.25 -35.93
CA TRP A 311 -61.04 10.65 -35.79
C TRP A 311 -60.72 11.50 -37.02
N VAL A 312 -59.55 11.31 -37.65
CA VAL A 312 -59.22 11.98 -38.92
C VAL A 312 -60.23 11.58 -40.00
N HIS A 313 -60.59 10.29 -40.04
CA HIS A 313 -61.64 9.80 -40.94
C HIS A 313 -63.02 10.43 -40.67
N ASP A 314 -63.42 10.57 -39.41
CA ASP A 314 -64.77 11.01 -39.04
C ASP A 314 -64.96 12.53 -39.09
N THR A 315 -63.90 13.31 -38.89
CA THR A 315 -63.99 14.77 -38.69
C THR A 315 -63.23 15.59 -39.74
N GLY A 316 -62.48 14.93 -40.63
CA GLY A 316 -61.55 15.62 -41.53
C GLY A 316 -60.45 16.39 -40.77
N GLY A 317 -60.13 15.97 -39.54
CA GLY A 317 -59.05 16.55 -38.73
C GLY A 317 -59.41 17.80 -37.91
N ARG A 318 -60.71 18.10 -37.66
CA ARG A 318 -61.18 19.30 -36.93
C ARG A 318 -61.77 18.98 -35.54
N MET A 319 -61.51 19.82 -34.53
CA MET A 319 -61.90 19.58 -33.13
C MET A 319 -63.42 19.68 -32.86
N LYS A 320 -63.93 18.81 -31.97
CA LYS A 320 -65.33 18.76 -31.49
C LYS A 320 -65.42 19.10 -29.99
N PRO A 321 -66.46 19.82 -29.51
CA PRO A 321 -66.66 20.10 -28.08
C PRO A 321 -66.89 18.83 -27.24
N GLY A 322 -66.31 18.75 -26.04
CA GLY A 322 -66.45 17.62 -25.11
C GLY A 322 -65.27 16.62 -25.08
N ARG A 323 -64.16 16.95 -25.74
CA ARG A 323 -62.88 16.23 -25.63
C ARG A 323 -61.80 17.12 -25.02
N THR A 324 -60.80 16.49 -24.41
CA THR A 324 -59.61 17.12 -23.85
C THR A 324 -59.01 18.11 -24.83
N ASN A 325 -58.85 19.36 -24.41
CA ASN A 325 -58.15 20.37 -25.16
C ASN A 325 -56.63 20.23 -24.89
N PRO A 326 -55.84 19.70 -25.83
CA PRO A 326 -54.41 19.49 -25.66
C PRO A 326 -53.65 20.80 -25.44
N ALA A 327 -54.14 21.95 -25.91
CA ALA A 327 -53.53 23.25 -25.66
C ALA A 327 -53.64 23.68 -24.19
N VAL A 328 -54.56 23.09 -23.43
CA VAL A 328 -54.71 23.31 -21.99
C VAL A 328 -54.10 22.13 -21.20
N TYR A 329 -54.31 20.90 -21.66
CA TYR A 329 -53.78 19.70 -21.02
C TYR A 329 -52.25 19.64 -21.05
N GLN A 330 -51.62 19.91 -22.19
CA GLN A 330 -50.17 19.75 -22.34
C GLN A 330 -49.37 20.71 -21.45
N PRO A 331 -49.69 22.03 -21.38
CA PRO A 331 -49.02 22.93 -20.46
C PRO A 331 -49.22 22.54 -18.98
N LEU A 332 -50.41 22.07 -18.61
CA LEU A 332 -50.67 21.59 -17.24
C LEU A 332 -49.90 20.31 -16.94
N ARG A 333 -49.79 19.39 -17.91
CA ARG A 333 -48.98 18.19 -17.79
C ARG A 333 -47.50 18.53 -17.65
N ASP A 334 -46.98 19.43 -18.47
CA ASP A 334 -45.57 19.81 -18.45
C ASP A 334 -45.21 20.50 -17.12
N ARG A 335 -46.09 21.38 -16.62
CA ARG A 335 -45.96 21.98 -15.29
C ARG A 335 -46.06 20.95 -14.16
N ALA A 336 -46.99 20.00 -14.24
CA ALA A 336 -47.08 18.89 -13.28
C ALA A 336 -45.83 17.98 -13.30
N MET A 337 -45.28 17.70 -14.49
CA MET A 337 -44.03 16.96 -14.69
C MET A 337 -42.80 17.76 -14.23
N ALA A 338 -42.89 19.08 -14.15
CA ALA A 338 -41.90 19.95 -13.52
C ALA A 338 -42.08 20.07 -12.00
N GLY A 339 -43.11 19.45 -11.42
CA GLY A 339 -43.38 19.43 -9.98
C GLY A 339 -44.17 20.63 -9.47
N GLU A 340 -44.73 21.46 -10.37
CA GLU A 340 -45.61 22.57 -9.99
C GLU A 340 -46.98 22.06 -9.52
N ASP A 341 -47.57 22.77 -8.55
CA ASP A 341 -48.96 22.52 -8.16
C ASP A 341 -49.93 23.07 -9.21
N VAL A 342 -50.45 22.17 -10.04
CA VAL A 342 -51.44 22.49 -11.07
C VAL A 342 -52.88 22.23 -10.61
N THR A 343 -53.11 21.89 -9.34
CA THR A 343 -54.41 21.38 -8.85
C THR A 343 -55.55 22.34 -9.15
N ALA A 344 -55.39 23.62 -8.80
CA ALA A 344 -56.41 24.64 -9.04
C ALA A 344 -56.70 24.85 -10.54
N ASP A 345 -55.65 24.86 -11.36
CA ASP A 345 -55.74 25.09 -12.80
C ASP A 345 -56.40 23.89 -13.52
N VAL A 346 -56.13 22.67 -13.06
CA VAL A 346 -56.76 21.44 -13.58
C VAL A 346 -58.26 21.41 -13.24
N TYR A 347 -58.65 21.78 -12.02
CA TYR A 347 -60.07 21.87 -11.64
C TYR A 347 -60.80 22.98 -12.41
N ALA A 348 -60.14 24.10 -12.70
CA ALA A 348 -60.69 25.15 -13.56
C ALA A 348 -60.89 24.66 -15.00
N ALA A 349 -59.87 24.03 -15.58
CA ALA A 349 -59.91 23.51 -16.94
C ALA A 349 -60.94 22.37 -17.14
N GLU A 350 -61.18 21.52 -16.14
CA GLU A 350 -62.28 20.54 -16.18
C GLU A 350 -63.65 21.24 -16.19
N ARG A 351 -63.86 22.19 -15.27
CA ARG A 351 -65.12 22.94 -15.14
C ARG A 351 -65.45 23.74 -16.41
N ASP A 352 -64.44 24.28 -17.08
CA ASP A 352 -64.58 25.02 -18.33
C ASP A 352 -64.73 24.10 -19.57
N GLY A 353 -64.79 22.78 -19.36
CA GLY A 353 -64.99 21.79 -20.41
C GLY A 353 -63.75 21.55 -21.29
N HIS A 354 -62.58 22.02 -20.86
CA HIS A 354 -61.30 21.82 -21.55
C HIS A 354 -60.62 20.51 -21.15
N LEU A 355 -60.99 19.89 -20.03
CA LEU A 355 -60.50 18.59 -19.59
C LEU A 355 -61.66 17.64 -19.31
N THR A 356 -61.45 16.34 -19.53
CA THR A 356 -62.35 15.31 -19.02
C THR A 356 -62.01 14.99 -17.55
N GLY A 357 -62.93 14.36 -16.83
CA GLY A 357 -62.66 13.89 -15.46
C GLY A 357 -61.54 12.84 -15.40
N GLY A 358 -61.30 12.10 -16.48
CA GLY A 358 -60.16 11.19 -16.62
C GLY A 358 -58.82 11.94 -16.70
N ASP A 359 -58.78 13.03 -17.48
CA ASP A 359 -57.60 13.88 -17.61
C ASP A 359 -57.24 14.59 -16.31
N ARG A 360 -58.25 15.04 -15.55
CA ARG A 360 -58.02 15.58 -14.21
C ARG A 360 -57.27 14.58 -13.36
N ASN A 361 -57.79 13.36 -13.24
CA ASN A 361 -57.20 12.34 -12.38
C ASN A 361 -55.78 12.00 -12.84
N ALA A 362 -55.52 11.96 -14.16
CA ALA A 362 -54.20 11.72 -14.72
C ALA A 362 -53.21 12.86 -14.40
N LEU A 363 -53.60 14.12 -14.58
CA LEU A 363 -52.74 15.28 -14.29
C LEU A 363 -52.42 15.41 -12.80
N LEU A 364 -53.40 15.19 -11.93
CA LEU A 364 -53.18 15.20 -10.48
C LEU A 364 -52.27 14.06 -10.03
N ALA A 365 -52.42 12.87 -10.60
CA ALA A 365 -51.54 11.74 -10.32
C ALA A 365 -50.09 11.98 -10.79
N VAL A 366 -49.91 12.58 -11.98
CA VAL A 366 -48.58 12.99 -12.47
C VAL A 366 -47.95 14.01 -11.52
N GLY A 367 -48.69 15.04 -11.11
CA GLY A 367 -48.18 16.05 -10.17
C GLY A 367 -47.85 15.47 -8.79
N GLN A 368 -48.61 14.49 -8.29
CA GLN A 368 -48.28 13.80 -7.04
C GLN A 368 -47.04 12.92 -7.17
N ASN A 369 -46.94 12.13 -8.24
CA ASN A 369 -45.80 11.25 -8.47
C ASN A 369 -44.49 12.04 -8.68
N THR A 370 -44.54 13.18 -9.37
CA THR A 370 -43.35 14.03 -9.54
C THR A 370 -42.92 14.70 -8.23
N ARG A 371 -43.87 15.14 -7.39
CA ARG A 371 -43.58 15.82 -6.12
C ARG A 371 -43.12 14.86 -5.01
N PHE A 372 -43.79 13.71 -4.89
CA PHE A 372 -43.55 12.76 -3.80
C PHE A 372 -42.72 11.54 -4.21
N GLY A 373 -42.72 11.17 -5.49
CA GLY A 373 -42.02 9.99 -6.01
C GLY A 373 -40.51 9.99 -5.73
N PRO A 374 -39.76 11.09 -6.00
CA PRO A 374 -38.33 11.14 -5.66
C PRO A 374 -38.05 10.99 -4.16
N ALA A 375 -38.94 11.51 -3.31
CA ALA A 375 -38.84 11.37 -1.86
C ALA A 375 -39.19 9.95 -1.39
N ASP A 376 -40.18 9.30 -2.02
CA ASP A 376 -40.52 7.89 -1.80
C ASP A 376 -39.35 6.97 -2.24
N GLU A 377 -38.75 7.22 -3.41
CA GLU A 377 -37.58 6.48 -3.91
C GLU A 377 -36.35 6.67 -3.01
N TYR A 378 -36.09 7.91 -2.56
CA TYR A 378 -35.04 8.19 -1.59
C TYR A 378 -35.28 7.43 -0.27
N LEU A 379 -36.50 7.48 0.26
CA LEU A 379 -36.85 6.79 1.50
C LEU A 379 -36.72 5.27 1.34
N GLU A 380 -37.20 4.70 0.24
CA GLU A 380 -37.07 3.25 -0.01
C GLU A 380 -35.64 2.79 -0.25
N SER A 381 -34.83 3.58 -0.95
CA SER A 381 -33.42 3.24 -1.22
C SER A 381 -32.55 3.39 0.03
N ALA A 382 -32.72 4.46 0.80
CA ALA A 382 -32.01 4.68 2.05
C ALA A 382 -32.34 3.62 3.11
N LEU A 383 -33.58 3.13 3.13
CA LEU A 383 -34.01 2.05 4.03
C LEU A 383 -33.64 0.64 3.52
N LYS A 384 -33.08 0.51 2.30
CA LYS A 384 -32.68 -0.77 1.66
C LYS A 384 -31.20 -1.15 1.84
N VAL A 385 -30.37 -0.36 2.54
CA VAL A 385 -28.92 -0.59 2.63
C VAL A 385 -28.57 -1.88 3.42
N GLY A 386 -28.16 -2.92 2.69
CA GLY A 386 -26.92 -3.67 2.92
C GLY A 386 -26.88 -4.78 3.98
N ASP A 387 -27.26 -4.51 5.22
CA ASP A 387 -27.08 -5.46 6.36
C ASP A 387 -28.31 -5.52 7.29
N LEU A 388 -29.42 -4.85 6.94
CA LEU A 388 -30.57 -4.60 7.80
C LEU A 388 -31.76 -5.56 7.56
N ALA A 389 -31.70 -6.42 6.55
CA ALA A 389 -32.81 -7.30 6.16
C ALA A 389 -33.13 -8.42 7.16
N ASP A 390 -32.12 -8.88 7.91
CA ASP A 390 -32.25 -10.03 8.83
C ASP A 390 -32.72 -9.65 10.25
N ASN A 391 -32.86 -8.35 10.56
CA ASN A 391 -33.28 -7.87 11.87
C ASN A 391 -34.76 -7.44 11.87
N ALA A 392 -35.62 -8.18 12.58
CA ALA A 392 -37.06 -7.90 12.67
C ALA A 392 -37.39 -6.51 13.24
N VAL A 393 -36.55 -5.98 14.13
CA VAL A 393 -36.74 -4.65 14.73
C VAL A 393 -36.46 -3.55 13.72
N LEU A 394 -35.46 -3.73 12.86
CA LEU A 394 -35.12 -2.77 11.80
C LEU A 394 -36.19 -2.78 10.68
N ARG A 395 -36.73 -3.96 10.33
CA ARG A 395 -37.89 -4.07 9.43
C ARG A 395 -39.12 -3.33 9.95
N ALA A 396 -39.45 -3.49 11.24
CA ALA A 396 -40.58 -2.77 11.85
C ALA A 396 -40.38 -1.25 11.89
N ARG A 397 -39.14 -0.77 11.99
CA ARG A 397 -38.80 0.67 11.96
C ARG A 397 -38.91 1.25 10.57
N ASN A 398 -38.41 0.56 9.55
CA ASN A 398 -38.54 0.98 8.16
C ASN A 398 -40.02 1.06 7.74
N ALA A 399 -40.83 0.08 8.18
CA ALA A 399 -42.27 0.10 7.97
C ALA A 399 -42.94 1.31 8.65
N ARG A 400 -42.50 1.70 9.85
CA ARG A 400 -43.00 2.91 10.54
C ARG A 400 -42.58 4.20 9.85
N ALA A 401 -41.34 4.32 9.41
CA ALA A 401 -40.86 5.49 8.69
C ALA A 401 -41.66 5.73 7.39
N LYS A 402 -41.92 4.66 6.63
CA LYS A 402 -42.80 4.72 5.46
C LYS A 402 -44.23 5.12 5.83
N LEU A 403 -44.79 4.53 6.90
CA LEU A 403 -46.14 4.85 7.37
C LEU A 403 -46.27 6.33 7.82
N TYR A 404 -45.26 6.88 8.50
CA TYR A 404 -45.25 8.30 8.90
C TYR A 404 -45.08 9.24 7.71
N PHE A 405 -44.30 8.84 6.70
CA PHE A 405 -44.20 9.61 5.47
C PHE A 405 -45.52 9.57 4.68
N ASP A 406 -46.16 8.40 4.58
CA ASP A 406 -47.47 8.24 3.94
C ASP A 406 -48.56 9.05 4.65
N GLN A 407 -48.59 9.03 5.99
CA GLN A 407 -49.51 9.86 6.76
C GLN A 407 -49.25 11.35 6.53
N TRP A 408 -47.98 11.77 6.52
CA TRP A 408 -47.63 13.16 6.26
C TRP A 408 -48.03 13.61 4.85
N LYS A 409 -47.89 12.76 3.82
CA LYS A 409 -48.37 13.04 2.46
C LYS A 409 -49.88 13.27 2.41
N MET A 410 -50.66 12.49 3.17
CA MET A 410 -52.11 12.67 3.27
C MET A 410 -52.49 13.98 3.96
N GLU A 411 -51.73 14.38 4.99
CA GLU A 411 -51.94 15.63 5.72
C GLU A 411 -51.42 16.86 4.95
N ASN A 412 -50.50 16.68 4.01
CA ASN A 412 -49.83 17.74 3.26
C ASN A 412 -49.88 17.50 1.73
N PRO A 413 -51.08 17.43 1.12
CA PRO A 413 -51.24 17.10 -0.30
C PRO A 413 -50.64 18.14 -1.25
N ASN A 414 -50.35 19.35 -0.75
CA ASN A 414 -49.81 20.47 -1.52
C ASN A 414 -48.32 20.74 -1.24
N ALA A 415 -47.64 19.87 -0.49
CA ALA A 415 -46.22 20.04 -0.20
C ALA A 415 -45.38 20.04 -1.49
N SER A 416 -44.37 20.90 -1.50
CA SER A 416 -43.38 20.97 -2.57
C SER A 416 -42.45 19.74 -2.57
N LEU A 417 -41.75 19.52 -3.68
CA LEU A 417 -40.70 18.49 -3.77
C LEU A 417 -39.62 18.68 -2.69
N GLY A 418 -39.23 19.93 -2.40
CA GLY A 418 -38.24 20.23 -1.35
C GLY A 418 -38.71 19.80 0.03
N GLU A 419 -39.94 20.15 0.40
CA GLU A 419 -40.54 19.74 1.68
C GLU A 419 -40.72 18.21 1.77
N ALA A 420 -41.06 17.56 0.64
CA ALA A 420 -41.15 16.11 0.57
C ALA A 420 -39.79 15.43 0.79
N ILE A 421 -38.72 15.94 0.19
CA ILE A 421 -37.35 15.44 0.40
C ILE A 421 -36.90 15.67 1.83
N GLU A 422 -37.07 16.87 2.38
CA GLU A 422 -36.72 17.19 3.77
C GLU A 422 -37.44 16.28 4.77
N ARG A 423 -38.73 16.01 4.52
CA ARG A 423 -39.51 15.09 5.34
C ARG A 423 -39.00 13.65 5.20
N ALA A 424 -38.72 13.19 3.99
CA ALA A 424 -38.17 11.85 3.77
C ALA A 424 -36.80 11.69 4.44
N GLU A 425 -35.91 12.67 4.34
CA GLU A 425 -34.63 12.71 5.07
C GLU A 425 -34.83 12.65 6.59
N LEU A 426 -35.79 13.38 7.13
CA LEU A 426 -36.10 13.35 8.56
C LEU A 426 -36.55 11.95 9.01
N GLU A 427 -37.41 11.29 8.24
CA GLU A 427 -37.87 9.93 8.56
C GLU A 427 -36.76 8.88 8.38
N VAL A 428 -35.89 9.04 7.39
CA VAL A 428 -34.68 8.23 7.21
C VAL A 428 -33.71 8.42 8.39
N ARG A 429 -33.45 9.65 8.83
CA ARG A 429 -32.59 9.92 10.01
C ARG A 429 -33.18 9.30 11.27
N ARG A 430 -34.49 9.40 11.48
CA ARG A 430 -35.20 8.75 12.60
C ARG A 430 -35.08 7.22 12.55
N ALA A 431 -35.09 6.64 11.36
CA ALA A 431 -34.93 5.20 11.16
C ALA A 431 -33.48 4.73 11.35
N ILE A 432 -32.48 5.50 10.90
CA ILE A 432 -31.04 5.14 10.89
C ILE A 432 -30.35 5.44 12.23
N VAL A 433 -30.66 6.55 12.90
CA VAL A 433 -29.94 7.00 14.12
C VAL A 433 -30.19 6.08 15.34
N PHE A 434 -31.12 5.15 15.24
CA PHE A 434 -31.35 4.16 16.30
C PHE A 434 -30.61 2.84 15.99
N ASP A 435 -29.30 2.80 16.19
CA ASP A 435 -28.51 1.56 16.22
C ASP A 435 -28.37 1.05 17.67
N PRO A 436 -29.12 0.01 18.10
CA PRO A 436 -28.98 -0.55 19.44
C PRO A 436 -27.75 -1.47 19.58
N GLY A 437 -26.99 -1.71 18.51
CA GLY A 437 -25.87 -2.64 18.47
C GLY A 437 -24.47 -2.02 18.55
N ARG A 438 -24.30 -0.71 18.32
CA ARG A 438 -22.98 -0.03 18.35
C ARG A 438 -22.82 1.13 19.32
N ILE A 439 -23.86 1.48 20.07
CA ILE A 439 -23.71 2.42 21.18
C ILE A 439 -23.65 1.59 22.46
N PRO A 440 -22.50 1.53 23.19
CA PRO A 440 -22.58 1.15 24.59
C PRO A 440 -23.58 2.13 25.21
N VAL A 441 -24.64 1.59 25.85
CA VAL A 441 -25.83 2.28 26.41
C VAL A 441 -25.54 3.60 27.16
N ALA A 442 -24.28 3.84 27.49
CA ALA A 442 -23.65 5.07 27.94
C ALA A 442 -23.67 6.29 26.97
N GLN A 443 -24.01 6.18 25.67
CA GLN A 443 -23.97 7.35 24.75
C GLN A 443 -25.27 7.69 24.01
N THR A 444 -26.41 7.08 24.36
CA THR A 444 -27.70 7.56 23.85
C THR A 444 -28.15 8.72 24.74
N PRO A 445 -28.17 9.98 24.26
CA PRO A 445 -28.69 11.07 25.07
C PRO A 445 -30.19 10.84 25.34
N PRO A 446 -30.69 11.22 26.52
CA PRO A 446 -32.11 11.13 26.85
C PRO A 446 -32.94 11.94 25.84
N MET A 447 -34.18 11.50 25.59
CA MET A 447 -35.05 12.02 24.54
C MET A 447 -35.29 13.53 24.64
N PHE A 448 -35.25 14.07 25.86
CA PHE A 448 -35.44 15.49 26.18
C PHE A 448 -34.20 16.12 26.81
N ALA A 449 -33.02 15.70 26.35
CA ALA A 449 -31.73 16.22 26.82
C ALA A 449 -31.67 17.75 26.74
N VAL A 450 -31.35 18.38 27.87
CA VAL A 450 -31.01 19.80 27.95
C VAL A 450 -29.49 19.92 27.90
N GLN A 451 -28.97 20.73 26.97
CA GLN A 451 -27.53 20.95 26.83
C GLN A 451 -27.06 22.11 27.70
N GLY A 452 -25.91 21.93 28.36
CA GLY A 452 -25.18 22.97 29.07
C GLY A 452 -24.43 23.91 28.13
N ALA A 453 -23.89 25.01 28.67
CA ALA A 453 -23.19 26.05 27.89
C ALA A 453 -21.92 25.56 27.17
N ASP A 454 -21.35 24.44 27.62
CA ASP A 454 -20.18 23.76 27.04
C ASP A 454 -20.57 22.64 26.05
N GLY A 455 -21.85 22.48 25.75
CA GLY A 455 -22.38 21.42 24.89
C GLY A 455 -22.50 20.05 25.57
N SER A 456 -22.18 19.94 26.86
CA SER A 456 -22.40 18.72 27.64
C SER A 456 -23.88 18.55 28.04
N LEU A 457 -24.25 17.38 28.57
CA LEU A 457 -25.62 17.16 29.05
C LEU A 457 -25.77 17.86 30.41
N ASP A 458 -26.70 18.80 30.54
CA ASP A 458 -27.13 19.29 31.84
C ASP A 458 -28.12 18.28 32.44
N ALA A 459 -27.56 17.31 33.18
CA ALA A 459 -28.33 16.24 33.79
C ALA A 459 -29.39 16.77 34.78
N ALA A 460 -29.12 17.87 35.47
CA ALA A 460 -30.07 18.45 36.42
C ALA A 460 -31.26 19.08 35.69
N ALA A 461 -30.99 19.91 34.67
CA ALA A 461 -32.04 20.52 33.86
C ALA A 461 -32.86 19.47 33.09
N THR A 462 -32.20 18.42 32.60
CA THR A 462 -32.86 17.31 31.90
C THR A 462 -33.83 16.54 32.80
N ARG A 463 -33.45 16.25 34.07
CA ARG A 463 -34.35 15.61 35.04
C ARG A 463 -35.57 16.46 35.37
N VAL A 464 -35.38 17.79 35.47
CA VAL A 464 -36.47 18.75 35.69
C VAL A 464 -37.45 18.75 34.51
N GLU A 465 -36.93 18.78 33.27
CA GLU A 465 -37.75 18.75 32.07
C GLU A 465 -38.54 17.44 31.91
N LEU A 466 -37.90 16.29 32.17
CA LEU A 466 -38.56 14.99 32.19
C LEU A 466 -39.69 14.94 33.23
N THR A 467 -39.45 15.45 34.43
CA THR A 467 -40.46 15.50 35.49
C THR A 467 -41.62 16.43 35.12
N ARG A 468 -41.32 17.59 34.50
CA ARG A 468 -42.33 18.53 33.99
C ARG A 468 -43.22 17.88 32.94
N ARG A 469 -42.64 17.16 31.98
CA ARG A 469 -43.40 16.47 30.91
C ARG A 469 -44.24 15.31 31.43
N PHE A 470 -43.74 14.57 32.42
CA PHE A 470 -44.54 13.57 33.10
C PHE A 470 -45.75 14.20 33.82
N GLN A 471 -45.55 15.32 34.52
CA GLN A 471 -46.64 16.06 35.16
C GLN A 471 -47.67 16.62 34.16
N GLN A 472 -47.24 16.90 32.92
CA GLN A 472 -48.10 17.31 31.82
C GLN A 472 -48.72 16.14 31.05
N THR A 473 -48.53 14.89 31.50
CA THR A 473 -49.01 13.66 30.87
C THR A 473 -48.49 13.41 29.44
N GLU A 474 -47.42 14.09 29.04
CA GLU A 474 -46.79 13.93 27.72
C GLU A 474 -45.97 12.63 27.63
N ILE A 475 -45.51 12.11 28.78
CA ILE A 475 -44.80 10.84 28.90
C ILE A 475 -45.40 9.99 30.02
N THR A 476 -45.35 8.68 29.86
CA THR A 476 -45.82 7.72 30.86
C THR A 476 -44.80 7.54 32.00
N ARG A 477 -45.24 6.97 33.12
CA ARG A 477 -44.37 6.68 34.26
C ARG A 477 -43.21 5.74 33.89
N ALA A 478 -43.49 4.73 33.06
CA ALA A 478 -42.48 3.78 32.61
C ALA A 478 -41.44 4.44 31.68
N GLU A 479 -41.85 5.45 30.90
CA GLU A 479 -40.95 6.27 30.09
C GLU A 479 -40.12 7.20 30.96
N LEU A 480 -40.73 7.85 31.96
CA LEU A 480 -39.99 8.68 32.93
C LEU A 480 -38.88 7.88 33.63
N GLU A 481 -39.20 6.69 34.17
CA GLU A 481 -38.24 5.85 34.89
C GLU A 481 -37.09 5.40 33.96
N ARG A 482 -37.40 5.06 32.70
CA ARG A 482 -36.40 4.68 31.70
C ARG A 482 -35.49 5.86 31.30
N GLU A 483 -36.06 7.04 31.09
CA GLU A 483 -35.30 8.23 30.70
C GLU A 483 -34.43 8.74 31.84
N LEU A 484 -34.88 8.65 33.10
CA LEU A 484 -34.06 8.99 34.27
C LEU A 484 -32.85 8.05 34.43
N ASP A 485 -33.03 6.74 34.22
CA ASP A 485 -31.93 5.77 34.22
C ASP A 485 -30.93 6.03 33.08
N LEU A 486 -31.41 6.49 31.91
CA LEU A 486 -30.53 6.93 30.81
C LEU A 486 -29.74 8.19 31.17
N VAL A 487 -30.35 9.18 31.82
CA VAL A 487 -29.65 10.38 32.33
C VAL A 487 -28.52 9.97 33.28
N ASP A 488 -28.80 9.07 34.24
CA ASP A 488 -27.81 8.60 35.22
C ASP A 488 -26.62 7.90 34.55
N ARG A 489 -26.88 7.02 33.57
CA ARG A 489 -25.83 6.29 32.85
C ARG A 489 -25.00 7.21 31.96
N PHE A 490 -25.62 8.20 31.33
CA PHE A 490 -24.93 9.18 30.49
C PHE A 490 -24.05 10.11 31.31
N GLU A 491 -24.53 10.56 32.48
CA GLU A 491 -23.75 11.37 33.42
C GLU A 491 -22.53 10.61 33.96
N GLN A 492 -22.68 9.32 34.30
CA GLN A 492 -21.56 8.48 34.73
C GLN A 492 -20.52 8.28 33.61
N ALA A 493 -20.97 8.11 32.37
CA ALA A 493 -20.09 7.96 31.22
C ALA A 493 -19.28 9.22 30.93
N GLN A 494 -19.90 10.41 31.03
CA GLN A 494 -19.20 11.69 30.86
C GLN A 494 -18.15 11.91 31.96
N ARG A 495 -18.44 11.53 33.21
CA ARG A 495 -17.47 11.60 34.31
C ARG A 495 -16.28 10.68 34.07
N ALA A 496 -16.51 9.44 33.64
CA ALA A 496 -15.45 8.48 33.34
C ALA A 496 -14.56 8.94 32.16
N ASP A 497 -15.14 9.56 31.12
CA ASP A 497 -14.37 10.11 30.00
C ASP A 497 -13.54 11.33 30.42
N ALA A 498 -14.11 12.23 31.23
CA ALA A 498 -13.38 13.36 31.79
C ALA A 498 -12.21 12.92 32.67
N GLU A 499 -12.38 11.84 33.45
CA GLU A 499 -11.33 11.26 34.29
C GLU A 499 -10.23 10.60 33.46
N ARG A 500 -10.58 9.85 32.40
CA ARG A 500 -9.61 9.30 31.43
C ARG A 500 -8.81 10.39 30.72
N LYS A 501 -9.45 11.50 30.35
CA LYS A 501 -8.77 12.66 29.75
C LYS A 501 -7.81 13.32 30.75
N ARG A 502 -8.18 13.40 32.03
CA ARG A 502 -7.29 13.88 33.10
C ARG A 502 -6.09 12.96 33.32
N MET A 503 -6.29 11.62 33.33
CA MET A 503 -5.19 10.67 33.49
C MET A 503 -4.21 10.70 32.30
N ARG A 504 -4.71 10.81 31.06
CA ARG A 504 -3.88 10.99 29.86
C ARG A 504 -3.09 12.30 29.88
N ALA A 505 -3.70 13.39 30.37
CA ALA A 505 -3.01 14.66 30.54
C ALA A 505 -1.93 14.63 31.63
N ALA A 506 -2.02 13.68 32.58
CA ALA A 506 -1.06 13.50 33.67
C ALA A 506 0.11 12.56 33.34
N GLY A 507 0.21 12.05 32.10
CA GLY A 507 1.37 11.27 31.64
C GLY A 507 1.41 9.80 32.10
N GLY A 508 0.32 9.25 32.62
CA GLY A 508 0.20 7.82 32.89
C GLY A 508 -0.32 7.07 31.66
N GLU A 509 0.54 6.28 31.01
CA GLU A 509 0.07 5.24 30.09
C GLU A 509 -0.47 4.03 30.89
N PRO A 510 -1.52 3.36 30.37
CA PRO A 510 -2.44 2.51 31.14
C PRO A 510 -1.85 1.20 31.70
#